data_AF-A0A0M9G351-F1
#
_entry.id   AF-A0A0M9G351-F1
#
_cell.length_a   1.000
_cell.length_b   1.000
_cell.length_c   1.000
_cell.angle_alpha   90.00
_cell.angle_beta   90.00
_cell.angle_gamma   90.00
#
_symmetry.space_group_name_H-M   'P 1'
#
loop_
_entity.id
_entity.type
_entity.pdbx_description
1 polymer ?
#
loop_
_entity_poly.entity_id
_entity_poly.type
_entity_poly.pdbx_seq_one_letter_code
_entity_poly.pdbx_strand_id
1 'polypeptide(L)'
;MRCSRLLRTATPEKFSILGTTLPKPKRNGMGRDNKMRSKPSDNVAWYDKGPVEWLPRPVRLTYDQLDQLRDWMMKETIAGRTEELNKIRHLHREWSQHPLMPMLGDVEPKFPLNLYKQNHRAKHRFLVRWHKANSPTYWMWMPRGPAVATPLHRSSPSQFPEQWKQLARNASSTATK
;
A
#
# COMPACT_ATOMS: atom_id res chain seq x y z
N MET A 1 33.09 50.96 -5.99
CA MET A 1 33.21 49.65 -5.33
C MET A 1 33.29 49.87 -3.82
N ARG A 2 32.26 49.53 -3.04
CA ARG A 2 32.27 49.67 -1.57
C ARG A 2 32.88 48.40 -0.96
N CYS A 3 34.11 48.51 -0.50
CA CYS A 3 34.82 47.45 0.21
C CYS A 3 34.31 47.39 1.66
N SER A 4 33.52 46.37 2.00
CA SER A 4 33.11 46.09 3.39
C SER A 4 34.28 45.47 4.15
N ARG A 5 35.06 46.30 4.85
CA ARG A 5 36.04 45.83 5.83
C ARG A 5 35.30 45.19 7.01
N LEU A 6 35.20 43.87 7.03
CA LEU A 6 34.87 43.13 8.25
C LEU A 6 36.01 43.34 9.24
N LEU A 7 35.78 44.15 10.26
CA LEU A 7 36.68 44.31 11.40
C LEU A 7 36.81 42.95 12.11
N ARG A 8 37.97 42.29 11.94
CA ARG A 8 38.37 41.14 12.76
C ARG A 8 38.87 41.66 14.10
N THR A 9 37.96 41.91 15.04
CA THR A 9 38.30 42.14 16.45
C THR A 9 38.43 40.81 17.18
N ALA A 10 39.35 40.71 18.14
CA ALA A 10 39.52 39.51 18.97
C ALA A 10 38.23 39.20 19.75
N THR A 11 37.81 37.93 19.76
CA THR A 11 36.71 37.47 20.62
C THR A 11 37.13 37.66 22.08
N PRO A 12 36.35 38.38 22.91
CA PRO A 12 36.68 38.59 24.30
C PRO A 12 36.63 37.28 25.09
N GLU A 13 37.40 37.18 26.17
CA GLU A 13 37.46 35.97 27.01
C GLU A 13 36.13 35.65 27.70
N LYS A 14 35.33 36.68 28.02
CA LYS A 14 34.05 36.57 28.73
C LYS A 14 33.05 37.59 28.19
N PHE A 15 31.77 37.26 28.30
CA PHE A 15 30.68 38.17 28.00
C PHE A 15 29.86 38.45 29.26
N SER A 16 29.76 39.71 29.68
CA SER A 16 29.05 40.09 30.91
C SER A 16 27.53 39.96 30.83
N ILE A 17 26.97 40.03 29.61
CA ILE A 17 25.52 40.03 29.37
C ILE A 17 25.09 38.79 28.56
N LEU A 18 25.98 38.23 27.74
CA LEU A 18 25.67 37.03 26.96
C LEU A 18 25.80 35.79 27.84
N GLY A 19 24.71 35.04 27.98
CA GLY A 19 24.68 33.80 28.79
C GLY A 19 24.21 33.98 30.24
N THR A 20 23.93 35.21 30.69
CA THR A 20 23.32 35.48 32.01
C THR A 20 21.80 35.30 32.01
N THR A 21 21.16 35.34 30.84
CA THR A 21 19.72 35.09 30.69
C THR A 21 19.38 33.62 30.86
N LEU A 22 18.22 33.32 31.47
CA LEU A 22 17.72 31.94 31.62
C LEU A 22 17.63 31.23 30.26
N PRO A 23 18.26 30.05 30.08
CA PRO A 23 18.22 29.33 28.81
C PRO A 23 16.80 28.88 28.49
N LYS A 24 16.43 28.93 27.21
CA LYS A 24 15.11 28.44 26.76
C LYS A 24 14.96 26.95 27.07
N PRO A 25 13.79 26.51 27.58
CA PRO A 25 13.57 25.11 27.89
C PRO A 25 13.58 24.27 26.61
N LYS A 26 14.12 23.05 26.71
CA LYS A 26 14.01 22.04 25.65
C LYS A 26 12.56 21.57 25.58
N ARG A 27 12.08 21.27 24.36
CA ARG A 27 10.75 20.68 24.17
C ARG A 27 10.70 19.27 24.77
N ASN A 28 9.58 18.92 25.39
CA ASN A 28 9.32 17.59 25.95
C ASN A 28 8.49 16.69 25.01
N GLY A 29 7.98 17.24 23.90
CA GLY A 29 7.14 16.51 22.96
C GLY A 29 7.17 17.09 21.56
N MET A 30 6.39 16.48 20.68
CA MET A 30 6.38 16.73 19.24
C MET A 30 4.98 17.18 18.77
N GLY A 31 4.86 17.58 17.51
CA GLY A 31 3.58 17.88 16.87
C GLY A 31 2.86 19.09 17.47
N ARG A 32 1.52 19.05 17.47
CA ARG A 32 0.70 20.17 17.95
C ARG A 32 1.07 20.54 19.40
N ASP A 33 1.35 21.82 19.62
CA ASP A 33 1.73 22.41 20.90
C ASP A 33 2.99 21.79 21.54
N ASN A 34 3.81 21.03 20.79
CA ASN A 34 4.93 20.24 21.31
C ASN A 34 4.54 19.27 22.45
N LYS A 35 3.31 18.75 22.46
CA LYS A 35 2.79 17.88 23.53
C LYS A 35 2.50 16.43 23.11
N MET A 36 2.69 16.08 21.83
CA MET A 36 2.46 14.71 21.39
C MET A 36 3.65 13.81 21.76
N ARG A 37 3.35 12.66 22.38
CA ARG A 37 4.31 11.59 22.65
C ARG A 37 4.67 10.85 21.37
N SER A 38 5.93 10.45 21.22
CA SER A 38 6.37 9.49 20.20
C SER A 38 5.92 8.07 20.59
N LYS A 39 4.84 7.60 19.98
CA LYS A 39 4.30 6.23 20.17
C LYS A 39 3.78 5.68 18.84
N PRO A 40 3.62 4.36 18.70
CA PRO A 40 2.91 3.78 17.58
C PRO A 40 1.54 4.46 17.40
N SER A 41 1.25 4.84 16.16
CA SER A 41 0.03 5.58 15.79
C SER A 41 -0.87 4.73 14.90
N ASP A 42 -2.11 5.19 14.70
CA ASP A 42 -3.04 4.50 13.80
C ASP A 42 -2.48 4.42 12.35
N ASN A 43 -1.60 5.35 11.95
CA ASN A 43 -0.94 5.42 10.64
C ASN A 43 0.24 4.44 10.46
N VAL A 44 0.58 3.65 11.47
CA VAL A 44 1.62 2.62 11.33
C VAL A 44 1.11 1.54 10.38
N ALA A 45 1.86 1.21 9.32
CA ALA A 45 1.50 0.14 8.41
C ALA A 45 1.77 -1.23 9.04
N TRP A 46 0.95 -2.21 8.69
CA TRP A 46 1.16 -3.63 8.97
C TRP A 46 1.69 -4.32 7.73
N TYR A 47 2.89 -4.90 7.82
CA TYR A 47 3.57 -5.57 6.71
C TYR A 47 3.33 -7.08 6.68
N ASP A 48 2.77 -7.63 7.75
CA ASP A 48 2.63 -9.09 7.92
C ASP A 48 1.31 -9.64 7.35
N LYS A 49 0.44 -8.79 6.77
CA LYS A 49 -0.95 -9.12 6.41
C LYS A 49 -1.21 -9.11 4.90
N GLY A 50 -0.45 -9.92 4.17
CA GLY A 50 -0.60 -10.08 2.72
C GLY A 50 0.41 -9.25 1.91
N PRO A 51 0.25 -9.17 0.58
CA PRO A 51 1.25 -8.54 -0.29
C PRO A 51 1.28 -7.01 -0.21
N VAL A 52 0.17 -6.39 0.22
CA VAL A 52 0.05 -4.93 0.34
C VAL A 52 0.11 -4.54 1.81
N GLU A 53 0.93 -3.54 2.15
CA GLU A 53 0.96 -2.99 3.50
C GLU A 53 -0.41 -2.42 3.91
N TRP A 54 -0.82 -2.60 5.17
CA TRP A 54 -2.17 -2.22 5.60
C TRP A 54 -2.17 -1.18 6.71
N LEU A 55 -2.88 -0.04 6.59
CA LEU A 55 -3.60 0.45 5.41
C LEU A 55 -2.61 0.85 4.28
N PRO A 56 -3.02 0.74 3.01
CA PRO A 56 -2.15 1.04 1.89
C PRO A 56 -1.77 2.52 1.90
N ARG A 57 -0.49 2.80 1.69
CA ARG A 57 -0.03 4.18 1.51
C ARG A 57 -0.54 4.75 0.18
N PRO A 58 -0.58 6.08 0.04
CA PRO A 58 -0.91 6.70 -1.23
C PRO A 58 0.08 6.27 -2.32
N VAL A 59 -0.43 5.64 -3.38
CA VAL A 59 0.32 5.25 -4.58
C VAL A 59 -0.26 6.01 -5.77
N ARG A 60 0.60 6.48 -6.68
CA ARG A 60 0.20 7.19 -7.90
C ARG A 60 0.78 6.46 -9.11
N LEU A 61 -0.09 5.98 -9.97
CA LEU A 61 0.27 5.43 -11.28
C LEU A 61 0.26 6.56 -12.31
N THR A 62 1.35 6.72 -13.05
CA THR A 62 1.55 7.81 -14.01
C THR A 62 1.72 7.29 -15.44
N TYR A 63 1.49 8.14 -16.44
CA TYR A 63 1.68 7.77 -17.85
C TYR A 63 3.10 7.29 -18.17
N ASP A 64 4.12 7.93 -17.58
CA ASP A 64 5.52 7.50 -17.69
C ASP A 64 5.71 6.03 -17.27
N GLN A 65 5.06 5.62 -16.16
CA GLN A 65 5.10 4.24 -15.71
C GLN A 65 4.31 3.28 -16.62
N LEU A 66 3.27 3.76 -17.31
CA LEU A 66 2.55 2.96 -18.30
C LEU A 66 3.40 2.71 -19.55
N ASP A 67 4.15 3.72 -20.00
CA ASP A 67 5.07 3.57 -21.13
C ASP A 67 6.22 2.61 -20.77
N GLN A 68 6.80 2.76 -19.58
CA GLN A 68 7.80 1.82 -19.07
C GLN A 68 7.25 0.38 -18.96
N LEU A 69 6.01 0.22 -18.49
CA LEU A 69 5.35 -1.09 -18.41
C LEU A 69 5.13 -1.68 -19.81
N ARG A 70 4.72 -0.86 -20.79
CA ARG A 70 4.51 -1.29 -22.18
C ARG A 70 5.81 -1.79 -22.80
N ASP A 71 6.88 -1.02 -22.67
CA ASP A 71 8.18 -1.36 -23.22
C ASP A 71 8.77 -2.61 -22.54
N TRP A 72 8.58 -2.75 -21.23
CA TRP A 72 8.92 -3.97 -20.49
C TRP A 72 8.13 -5.18 -21.02
N MET A 73 6.81 -5.07 -21.19
CA MET A 73 5.98 -6.16 -21.72
C MET A 73 6.40 -6.60 -23.13
N MET A 74 6.71 -5.63 -24.01
CA MET A 74 7.22 -5.91 -25.35
C MET A 74 8.55 -6.67 -25.30
N LYS A 75 9.48 -6.23 -24.45
CA LYS A 75 10.79 -6.87 -24.28
C LYS A 75 10.66 -8.31 -23.78
N GLU A 76 9.85 -8.56 -22.76
CA GLU A 76 9.63 -9.90 -22.20
C GLU A 76 8.98 -10.85 -23.23
N THR A 77 8.04 -10.32 -24.02
CA THR A 77 7.34 -11.08 -25.07
C THR A 77 8.29 -11.49 -26.20
N ILE A 78 9.14 -10.57 -26.68
CA ILE A 78 10.13 -10.86 -27.72
C ILE A 78 11.19 -11.86 -27.20
N ALA A 79 11.58 -11.74 -25.93
CA ALA A 79 12.51 -12.66 -25.29
C ALA A 79 11.90 -14.05 -24.97
N GLY A 80 10.60 -14.26 -25.20
CA GLY A 80 9.91 -15.51 -24.89
C GLY A 80 9.80 -15.82 -23.39
N ARG A 81 9.93 -14.81 -22.53
CA ARG A 81 9.87 -14.96 -21.07
C ARG A 81 8.43 -14.81 -20.60
N THR A 82 7.89 -15.88 -20.02
CA THR A 82 6.46 -15.97 -19.67
C THR A 82 6.21 -16.14 -18.18
N GLU A 83 7.25 -16.24 -17.35
CA GLU A 83 7.13 -16.51 -15.92
C GLU A 83 6.46 -15.37 -15.16
N GLU A 84 6.87 -14.13 -15.42
CA GLU A 84 6.33 -12.91 -14.80
C GLU A 84 4.88 -12.69 -15.22
N LEU A 85 4.57 -12.92 -16.50
CA LEU A 85 3.19 -12.87 -17.00
C LEU A 85 2.31 -13.90 -16.29
N ASN A 86 2.82 -15.10 -16.03
CA ASN A 86 2.11 -16.13 -15.28
C ASN A 86 1.93 -15.76 -13.81
N LYS A 87 2.91 -15.11 -13.17
CA LYS A 87 2.78 -14.56 -11.80
C LYS A 87 1.69 -13.48 -11.74
N ILE A 88 1.68 -12.55 -12.70
CA ILE A 88 0.64 -11.51 -12.81
C ILE A 88 -0.74 -12.13 -13.00
N ARG A 89 -0.87 -13.11 -13.90
CA ARG A 89 -2.12 -13.84 -14.14
C ARG A 89 -2.59 -14.60 -12.90
N HIS A 90 -1.67 -15.18 -12.13
CA HIS A 90 -1.99 -15.89 -10.89
C HIS A 90 -2.51 -14.93 -9.82
N LEU A 91 -1.83 -13.81 -9.59
CA LEU A 91 -2.27 -12.76 -8.67
C LEU A 91 -3.63 -12.19 -9.08
N HIS A 92 -3.81 -11.90 -10.37
CA HIS A 92 -5.10 -11.44 -10.89
C HIS A 92 -6.19 -12.47 -10.60
N ARG A 93 -6.00 -13.74 -10.97
CA ARG A 93 -6.98 -14.80 -10.75
C ARG A 93 -7.36 -14.95 -9.27
N GLU A 94 -6.40 -14.88 -8.37
CA GLU A 94 -6.68 -15.00 -6.93
C GLU A 94 -7.53 -13.82 -6.44
N TRP A 95 -7.16 -12.58 -6.77
CA TRP A 95 -7.74 -11.38 -6.16
C TRP A 95 -8.86 -10.72 -6.98
N SER A 96 -9.22 -11.25 -8.15
CA SER A 96 -10.26 -10.70 -9.04
C SER A 96 -11.60 -11.46 -8.99
N GLN A 97 -11.78 -12.41 -8.06
CA GLN A 97 -13.04 -13.15 -7.97
C GLN A 97 -14.22 -12.24 -7.63
N HIS A 98 -15.40 -12.60 -8.13
CA HIS A 98 -16.63 -11.86 -7.83
C HIS A 98 -16.97 -12.03 -6.33
N PRO A 99 -17.19 -10.94 -5.59
CA PRO A 99 -17.54 -11.03 -4.17
C PRO A 99 -18.92 -11.66 -3.98
N LEU A 100 -19.08 -12.39 -2.88
CA LEU A 100 -20.35 -12.98 -2.47
C LEU A 100 -21.31 -11.89 -1.99
N MET A 101 -22.60 -12.06 -2.27
CA MET A 101 -23.63 -11.16 -1.76
C MET A 101 -23.72 -11.27 -0.23
N PRO A 102 -23.68 -10.16 0.53
CA PRO A 102 -23.82 -10.20 1.97
C PRO A 102 -25.24 -10.61 2.38
N MET A 103 -25.38 -11.18 3.57
CA MET A 103 -26.70 -11.51 4.12
C MET A 103 -27.44 -10.24 4.57
N LEU A 104 -28.77 -10.31 4.63
CA LEU A 104 -29.58 -9.22 5.17
C LEU A 104 -29.19 -8.97 6.63
N GLY A 105 -28.81 -7.72 6.94
CA GLY A 105 -28.36 -7.30 8.27
C GLY A 105 -26.84 -7.20 8.40
N ASP A 106 -26.06 -7.78 7.49
CA ASP A 106 -24.61 -7.64 7.48
C ASP A 106 -24.21 -6.27 6.93
N VAL A 107 -23.94 -5.34 7.83
CA VAL A 107 -23.57 -3.95 7.49
C VAL A 107 -22.35 -3.53 8.32
N GLU A 108 -21.48 -2.72 7.72
CA GLU A 108 -20.36 -2.12 8.45
C GLU A 108 -20.86 -1.26 9.63
N PRO A 109 -20.28 -1.41 10.83
CA PRO A 109 -20.73 -0.68 12.00
C PRO A 109 -20.43 0.81 11.86
N LYS A 110 -21.44 1.65 12.13
CA LYS A 110 -21.29 3.10 12.20
C LYS A 110 -20.76 3.52 13.57
N PHE A 111 -20.09 4.68 13.61
CA PHE A 111 -19.68 5.29 14.88
C PHE A 111 -20.91 5.73 15.69
N PRO A 112 -21.07 5.30 16.95
CA PRO A 112 -22.26 5.62 17.73
C PRO A 112 -22.42 7.13 17.98
N LEU A 113 -23.66 7.60 17.88
CA LEU A 113 -24.01 9.00 18.16
C LEU A 113 -23.96 9.29 19.66
N ASN A 114 -23.93 10.57 20.03
CA ASN A 114 -23.97 11.06 21.42
C ASN A 114 -22.83 10.60 22.35
N LEU A 115 -21.79 9.92 21.84
CA LEU A 115 -20.57 9.62 22.60
C LEU A 115 -19.59 10.80 22.64
N TYR A 116 -19.46 11.52 21.53
CA TYR A 116 -18.58 12.67 21.40
C TYR A 116 -19.27 13.74 20.53
N LYS A 117 -18.81 14.99 20.66
CA LYS A 117 -19.18 16.06 19.72
C LYS A 117 -18.79 15.68 18.29
N GLN A 118 -19.56 16.12 17.30
CA GLN A 118 -19.38 15.75 15.89
C GLN A 118 -17.96 16.03 15.34
N ASN A 119 -17.32 17.11 15.81
CA ASN A 119 -15.98 17.51 15.36
C ASN A 119 -14.82 16.78 16.08
N HIS A 120 -15.14 15.81 16.95
CA HIS A 120 -14.13 15.10 17.73
C HIS A 120 -13.37 14.05 16.88
N ARG A 121 -12.07 13.87 17.15
CA ARG A 121 -11.21 12.91 16.43
C ARG A 121 -11.63 11.44 16.56
N ALA A 122 -12.45 11.11 17.55
CA ALA A 122 -12.87 9.72 17.82
C ALA A 122 -13.56 9.06 16.61
N LYS A 123 -14.37 9.82 15.86
CA LYS A 123 -15.07 9.31 14.68
C LYS A 123 -14.10 8.76 13.62
N HIS A 124 -13.07 9.53 13.28
CA HIS A 124 -12.05 9.10 12.31
C HIS A 124 -11.18 7.97 12.87
N ARG A 125 -10.81 8.01 14.16
CA ARG A 125 -10.03 6.93 14.79
C ARG A 125 -10.77 5.60 14.78
N PHE A 126 -12.08 5.62 15.03
CA PHE A 126 -12.93 4.44 14.94
C PHE A 126 -12.86 3.82 13.54
N LEU A 127 -13.10 4.63 12.50
CA LEU A 127 -13.08 4.17 11.11
C LEU A 127 -11.73 3.54 10.74
N VAL A 128 -10.63 4.23 11.02
CA VAL A 128 -9.28 3.72 10.71
C VAL A 128 -9.00 2.41 11.43
N ARG A 129 -9.36 2.31 12.72
CA ARG A 129 -9.10 1.10 13.51
C ARG A 129 -9.96 -0.08 13.08
N TRP A 130 -11.20 0.18 12.64
CA TRP A 130 -12.07 -0.85 12.09
C TRP A 130 -11.51 -1.41 10.78
N HIS A 131 -11.19 -0.55 9.80
CA HIS A 131 -10.60 -1.03 8.54
C HIS A 131 -9.22 -1.64 8.73
N LYS A 132 -8.40 -1.14 9.67
CA LYS A 132 -7.08 -1.70 9.95
C LYS A 132 -7.18 -3.14 10.49
N ALA A 133 -8.16 -3.43 11.33
CA ALA A 133 -8.43 -4.79 11.81
C ALA A 133 -8.87 -5.71 10.66
N ASN A 134 -9.71 -5.20 9.75
CA ASN A 134 -10.26 -5.93 8.61
C ASN A 134 -9.37 -5.82 7.36
N SER A 135 -8.15 -6.37 7.42
CA SER A 135 -7.26 -6.43 6.25
C SER A 135 -7.79 -7.38 5.16
N PRO A 136 -7.34 -7.25 3.90
CA PRO A 136 -7.83 -8.06 2.78
C PRO A 136 -7.73 -9.56 3.03
N THR A 137 -6.75 -10.03 3.79
CA THR A 137 -6.64 -11.44 4.22
C THR A 137 -7.88 -11.97 4.95
N TYR A 138 -8.61 -11.12 5.68
CA TYR A 138 -9.78 -11.49 6.47
C TYR A 138 -11.12 -11.22 5.76
N TRP A 139 -11.12 -10.72 4.53
CA TRP A 139 -12.36 -10.51 3.76
C TRP A 139 -12.95 -11.84 3.30
N MET A 140 -13.82 -12.42 4.12
CA MET A 140 -14.50 -13.70 3.84
C MET A 140 -15.52 -13.60 2.71
N TRP A 141 -16.05 -12.41 2.45
CA TRP A 141 -16.98 -12.15 1.36
C TRP A 141 -16.31 -12.24 -0.03
N MET A 142 -14.98 -12.25 -0.11
CA MET A 142 -14.24 -12.45 -1.36
C MET A 142 -13.66 -13.87 -1.41
N PRO A 143 -14.23 -14.79 -2.22
CA PRO A 143 -13.82 -16.18 -2.25
C PRO A 143 -12.42 -16.32 -2.86
N ARG A 144 -11.48 -16.83 -2.06
CA ARG A 144 -10.08 -17.04 -2.44
C ARG A 144 -9.57 -18.39 -2.00
N GLY A 145 -8.48 -18.82 -2.63
CA GLY A 145 -7.78 -20.05 -2.30
C GLY A 145 -8.04 -21.19 -3.29
N PRO A 146 -7.36 -22.34 -3.10
CA PRO A 146 -7.34 -23.43 -4.07
C PRO A 146 -8.69 -24.15 -4.23
N ALA A 147 -9.58 -24.04 -3.25
CA ALA A 147 -10.90 -24.66 -3.28
C ALA A 147 -11.93 -23.89 -4.12
N VAL A 148 -11.63 -22.65 -4.52
CA VAL A 148 -12.58 -21.78 -5.24
C VAL A 148 -12.59 -22.15 -6.72
N ALA A 149 -13.77 -22.47 -7.24
CA ALA A 149 -13.97 -22.63 -8.67
C ALA A 149 -13.89 -21.26 -9.37
N THR A 150 -13.01 -21.12 -10.36
CA THR A 150 -12.80 -19.87 -11.11
C THR A 150 -13.21 -20.04 -12.59
N PRO A 151 -14.51 -20.06 -12.91
CA PRO A 151 -15.00 -20.42 -14.25
C PRO A 151 -14.58 -19.44 -15.35
N LEU A 152 -14.37 -18.17 -15.02
CA LEU A 152 -13.98 -17.13 -15.99
C LEU A 152 -12.47 -17.09 -16.29
N HIS A 153 -11.66 -17.79 -15.50
CA HIS A 153 -10.20 -17.72 -15.61
C HIS A 153 -9.59 -19.04 -16.05
N ARG A 154 -8.45 -18.96 -16.72
CA ARG A 154 -7.64 -20.14 -17.06
C ARG A 154 -6.92 -20.68 -15.82
N SER A 155 -6.91 -22.00 -15.67
CA SER A 155 -6.45 -22.72 -14.47
C SER A 155 -4.95 -22.96 -14.44
N SER A 156 -4.32 -23.16 -15.59
CA SER A 156 -2.90 -23.52 -15.67
C SER A 156 -2.18 -22.71 -16.76
N PRO A 157 -0.84 -22.56 -16.66
CA PRO A 157 -0.02 -21.98 -17.73
C PRO A 157 -0.27 -22.60 -19.10
N SER A 158 -0.65 -23.89 -19.14
CA SER A 158 -0.91 -24.64 -20.37
C SER A 158 -2.14 -24.27 -21.16
N GLN A 159 -3.05 -23.51 -20.55
CA GLN A 159 -4.23 -23.03 -21.25
C GLN A 159 -3.97 -21.68 -21.94
N PHE A 160 -2.83 -21.02 -21.70
CA PHE A 160 -2.50 -19.72 -22.29
C PHE A 160 -2.00 -19.86 -23.74
N PRO A 161 -2.18 -18.82 -24.58
CA PRO A 161 -1.92 -18.91 -26.02
C PRO A 161 -0.47 -19.24 -26.36
N GLU A 162 0.49 -18.88 -25.50
CA GLU A 162 1.92 -19.22 -25.64
C GLU A 162 2.15 -20.74 -25.86
N GLN A 163 1.27 -21.60 -25.32
CA GLN A 163 1.37 -23.07 -25.41
C GLN A 163 0.57 -23.68 -26.59
N TRP A 164 0.14 -22.86 -27.55
CA TRP A 164 -0.68 -23.29 -28.69
C TRP A 164 -0.10 -24.49 -29.47
N LYS A 165 1.23 -24.60 -29.60
CA LYS A 165 1.88 -25.73 -30.30
C LYS A 165 1.63 -27.06 -29.59
N GLN A 166 1.61 -27.08 -28.26
CA GLN A 166 1.33 -28.29 -27.49
C GLN A 166 -0.14 -28.68 -27.59
N LEU A 167 -1.04 -27.69 -27.56
CA LEU A 167 -2.48 -27.90 -27.76
C LEU A 167 -2.77 -28.51 -29.14
N ALA A 168 -2.11 -28.02 -30.20
CA ALA A 168 -2.26 -28.56 -31.55
C ALA A 168 -1.79 -30.02 -31.67
N ARG A 169 -0.67 -30.39 -31.03
CA ARG A 169 -0.18 -31.78 -31.01
C ARG A 169 -1.16 -32.71 -30.28
N ASN A 170 -1.67 -32.30 -29.12
CA ASN A 170 -2.62 -33.10 -28.36
C ASN A 170 -3.94 -33.30 -29.13
N ALA A 171 -4.45 -32.25 -29.80
CA ALA A 171 -5.65 -32.34 -30.63
C ALA A 171 -5.50 -33.35 -31.78
N SER A 172 -4.34 -33.37 -32.44
CA SER A 172 -4.05 -34.36 -33.50
C SER A 172 -3.98 -35.80 -32.97
N SER A 173 -3.43 -36.00 -31.75
CA SER A 173 -3.31 -37.32 -31.14
C SER A 173 -4.64 -37.92 -30.67
N THR A 174 -5.60 -37.05 -30.30
CA THR A 174 -6.96 -37.47 -29.93
C THR A 174 -7.86 -37.75 -31.13
N ALA A 175 -7.54 -37.21 -32.31
CA ALA A 175 -8.31 -37.44 -33.54
C ALA A 175 -7.99 -38.78 -34.22
N THR A 176 -6.86 -39.41 -33.86
CA THR A 176 -6.41 -40.73 -34.38
C THR A 176 -6.79 -41.90 -33.47
N LYS A 177 -7.70 -41.70 -32.52
CA LYS A 177 -8.33 -42.75 -31.68
C LYS A 177 -9.83 -42.75 -31.93
#